data_AF-X0Y480-F1
#
_entry.id   AF-X0Y480-F1
#
_cell.length_a   1.000
_cell.length_b   1.000
_cell.length_c   1.000
_cell.angle_alpha   90.00
_cell.angle_beta   90.00
_cell.angle_gamma   90.00
#
_symmetry.space_group_name_H-M   'P 1'
#
loop_
_entity.id
_entity.type
_entity.pdbx_description
1 polymer ?
#
loop_
_entity_poly.entity_id
_entity_poly.type
_entity_poly.pdbx_seq_one_letter_code
_entity_poly.pdbx_strand_id
1 'polypeptide(L)'
;LDRLEGRSGSPLRTPLEFAKRARAFYAARANREALASYDRALERALPQGTRRDLQRERAFTLFRLRRYTEAAAAFAELGDEADARF
;
A
#
# COMPACT_ATOMS: atom_id res chain seq x y z
N LEU A 1 1.54 -5.94 21.34
CA LEU A 1 0.56 -6.76 20.61
C LEU A 1 1.15 -7.30 19.27
N ASP A 2 2.47 -7.55 19.20
CA ASP A 2 3.15 -8.11 18.02
C ASP A 2 3.85 -9.43 18.38
N ARG A 3 3.11 -10.54 18.50
CA ARG A 3 3.74 -11.81 18.92
C ARG A 3 3.24 -13.10 18.28
N LEU A 4 2.53 -13.09 17.15
CA LEU A 4 2.07 -14.34 16.52
C LEU A 4 2.10 -14.30 14.99
N GLU A 5 3.28 -14.14 14.40
CA GLU A 5 3.50 -14.48 12.99
C GLU A 5 4.71 -15.44 12.83
N GLY A 6 4.93 -16.31 13.83
CA GLY A 6 6.10 -17.20 13.89
C GLY A 6 5.87 -18.69 13.60
N ARG A 7 4.65 -19.14 13.26
CA ARG A 7 4.37 -20.58 13.04
C ARG A 7 3.27 -20.84 12.01
N SER A 8 3.51 -20.55 10.74
CA SER A 8 2.95 -21.35 9.65
C SER A 8 3.66 -20.94 8.36
N GLY A 9 4.23 -21.90 7.63
CA GLY A 9 5.08 -21.69 6.45
C GLY A 9 4.39 -21.18 5.19
N SER A 10 3.30 -20.42 5.32
CA SER A 10 2.62 -19.72 4.22
C SER A 10 2.33 -18.30 4.67
N PRO A 11 2.47 -17.28 3.79
CA PRO A 11 2.03 -15.93 4.13
C PRO A 11 0.52 -15.98 4.34
N LEU A 12 0.08 -15.92 5.60
CA LEU A 12 -1.32 -16.14 6.00
C LEU A 12 -2.30 -15.12 5.42
N ARG A 13 -1.80 -14.04 4.80
CA ARG A 13 -2.61 -13.02 4.14
C ARG A 13 -2.20 -12.86 2.70
N THR A 14 -3.19 -12.88 1.83
CA THR A 14 -3.09 -12.48 0.43
C THR A 14 -2.81 -10.97 0.32
N PRO A 15 -2.28 -10.51 -0.82
CA PRO A 15 -2.10 -9.07 -1.09
C PRO A 15 -3.38 -8.24 -0.87
N LEU A 16 -4.54 -8.80 -1.24
CA LEU A 16 -5.83 -8.15 -1.07
C LEU A 16 -6.26 -8.03 0.40
N GLU A 17 -5.90 -8.99 1.24
CA GLU A 17 -6.14 -8.91 2.68
C GLU A 17 -5.25 -7.85 3.34
N PHE A 18 -3.99 -7.73 2.93
CA PHE A 18 -3.13 -6.62 3.35
C PHE A 18 -3.71 -5.27 2.91
N ALA A 19 -4.20 -5.15 1.68
CA ALA A 19 -4.87 -3.94 1.21
C ALA A 19 -6.15 -3.61 2.02
N LYS A 20 -7.00 -4.61 2.30
CA LYS A 20 -8.19 -4.42 3.13
C LYS A 20 -7.82 -3.93 4.53
N ARG A 21 -6.79 -4.52 5.14
CA ARG A 21 -6.25 -4.10 6.44
C ARG A 21 -5.69 -2.69 6.39
N ALA A 22 -4.96 -2.34 5.33
CA ALA A 22 -4.41 -1.01 5.12
C ALA A 22 -5.52 0.06 5.06
N ARG A 23 -6.59 -0.21 4.31
CA ARG A 23 -7.77 0.66 4.22
C ARG A 23 -8.47 0.85 5.56
N ALA A 24 -8.59 -0.21 6.36
CA ALA A 24 -9.14 -0.14 7.71
C ALA A 24 -8.29 0.76 8.62
N PHE A 25 -6.97 0.60 8.62
CA PHE A 25 -6.07 1.48 9.37
C PHE A 25 -6.10 2.93 8.88
N TYR A 26 -6.17 3.13 7.56
CA TYR A 26 -6.29 4.45 6.96
C TYR A 26 -7.56 5.16 7.44
N ALA A 27 -8.70 4.47 7.44
CA ALA A 27 -9.97 4.98 7.97
C ALA A 27 -9.85 5.32 9.47
N ALA A 28 -9.19 4.46 10.25
CA ALA A 28 -8.94 4.68 11.68
C ALA A 28 -7.84 5.72 12.00
N ARG A 29 -7.23 6.33 10.97
CA ARG A 29 -6.12 7.29 11.06
C ARG A 29 -4.82 6.75 11.67
N ALA A 30 -4.70 5.43 11.76
CA ALA A 30 -3.46 4.70 12.02
C ALA A 30 -2.60 4.65 10.74
N ASN A 31 -2.11 5.80 10.28
CA ASN A 31 -1.53 5.93 8.94
C ASN A 31 -0.18 5.21 8.78
N ARG A 32 0.56 4.96 9.87
CA ARG A 32 1.83 4.22 9.81
C ARG A 32 1.59 2.74 9.55
N GLU A 33 0.61 2.17 10.24
CA GLU A 33 0.15 0.79 10.09
C GLU A 33 -0.54 0.58 8.75
N ALA A 34 -1.29 1.58 8.28
CA ALA A 34 -1.85 1.60 6.93
C ALA A 34 -0.74 1.52 5.88
N LEU A 35 0.29 2.37 6.01
CA LEU A 35 1.42 2.40 5.07
C LEU A 35 2.14 1.06 5.02
N ALA A 36 2.51 0.50 6.19
CA ALA A 36 3.16 -0.80 6.28
C ALA A 36 2.30 -1.92 5.67
N SER A 37 0.98 -1.86 5.82
CA SER A 37 0.08 -2.85 5.22
C SER A 37 -0.01 -2.70 3.69
N TYR A 38 -0.02 -1.47 3.15
CA TYR A 38 0.07 -1.25 1.70
C TYR A 38 1.42 -1.72 1.13
N ASP A 39 2.52 -1.46 1.83
CA ASP A 39 3.86 -1.96 1.44
C ASP A 39 3.84 -3.49 1.29
N ARG A 40 3.31 -4.21 2.30
CA ARG A 40 3.15 -5.67 2.26
C ARG A 40 2.25 -6.15 1.12
N ALA A 41 1.19 -5.43 0.80
CA ALA A 41 0.32 -5.78 -0.33
C ALA A 41 1.07 -5.69 -1.67
N LEU A 42 1.92 -4.67 -1.83
CA LEU A 42 2.65 -4.38 -3.06
C LEU A 42 3.90 -5.26 -3.27
N GLU A 43 4.38 -5.96 -2.24
CA GLU A 43 5.48 -6.96 -2.33
C GLU A 43 5.15 -8.14 -3.25
N ARG A 44 3.89 -8.34 -3.65
CA ARG A 44 3.45 -9.49 -4.46
C ARG A 44 2.97 -9.08 -5.84
N ALA A 45 2.92 -10.08 -6.73
CA ALA A 45 2.34 -9.93 -8.05
C ALA A 45 0.84 -9.63 -7.93
N LEU A 46 0.42 -8.57 -8.61
CA LEU A 46 -0.95 -8.08 -8.66
C LEU A 46 -1.29 -7.70 -10.10
N PRO A 47 -2.56 -7.81 -10.51
CA PRO A 47 -3.01 -7.21 -11.75
C PRO A 47 -2.64 -5.73 -11.79
N GLN A 48 -2.22 -5.23 -12.95
CA GLN A 48 -1.65 -3.88 -13.07
C GLN A 48 -2.60 -2.79 -12.55
N GLY A 49 -3.90 -2.87 -12.88
CA GLY A 49 -4.90 -1.94 -12.36
C GLY A 49 -4.99 -1.97 -10.84
N THR A 50 -5.05 -3.16 -10.23
CA THR A 50 -5.07 -3.32 -8.77
C THR A 50 -3.80 -2.78 -8.13
N ARG A 51 -2.62 -3.07 -8.70
CA ARG A 51 -1.34 -2.54 -8.20
C ARG A 51 -1.35 -1.02 -8.22
N ARG A 52 -1.83 -0.41 -9.31
CA ARG A 52 -1.89 1.05 -9.48
C ARG A 52 -2.83 1.71 -8.48
N ASP A 53 -3.98 1.10 -8.21
CA ASP A 53 -4.92 1.57 -7.19
C ASP A 53 -4.29 1.55 -5.79
N LEU A 54 -3.59 0.45 -5.44
CA LEU A 54 -2.90 0.35 -4.16
C LEU A 54 -1.73 1.32 -4.03
N GLN A 55 -0.96 1.56 -5.09
CA GLN A 55 0.10 2.57 -5.10
C GLN A 55 -0.47 3.98 -4.89
N ARG A 56 -1.63 4.29 -5.48
CA ARG A 56 -2.33 5.57 -5.27
C ARG A 56 -2.79 5.73 -3.82
N GLU A 57 -3.44 4.72 -3.25
CA GLU A 57 -3.88 4.73 -1.85
C GLU A 57 -2.68 4.85 -0.88
N ARG A 58 -1.56 4.19 -1.20
CA ARG A 58 -0.30 4.32 -0.48
C ARG A 58 0.25 5.75 -0.54
N ALA A 59 0.24 6.40 -1.70
CA ALA A 59 0.68 7.79 -1.86
C ALA A 59 -0.16 8.77 -1.03
N PHE A 60 -1.49 8.59 -0.99
CA PHE A 60 -2.36 9.35 -0.07
C PHE A 60 -2.03 9.10 1.41
N THR A 61 -1.62 7.89 1.75
CA THR A 61 -1.20 7.55 3.11
C THR A 61 0.11 8.27 3.50
N LEU A 62 1.07 8.34 2.58
CA LEU A 62 2.30 9.15 2.74
C LEU A 62 1.96 10.64 2.94
N PHE A 63 1.03 11.17 2.16
CA PHE A 63 0.55 12.55 2.30
C PHE A 63 -0.04 12.81 3.69
N ARG A 64 -0.89 11.91 4.21
CA ARG A 64 -1.47 12.02 5.57
C ARG A 64 -0.44 11.91 6.70
N LEU A 65 0.68 11.24 6.45
CA LEU A 65 1.83 11.20 7.35
C LEU A 65 2.72 12.45 7.25
N ARG A 66 2.38 13.41 6.38
CA ARG A 66 3.20 14.60 6.06
C ARG A 66 4.55 14.26 5.43
N ARG A 67 4.66 13.09 4.78
CA ARG A 67 5.83 12.65 3.99
C ARG A 67 5.68 13.17 2.55
N TYR A 68 5.68 14.48 2.40
CA TYR A 68 5.24 15.15 1.16
C TYR A 68 6.15 14.88 -0.04
N THR A 69 7.47 14.82 0.17
CA THR A 69 8.45 14.52 -0.88
C THR A 69 8.21 13.14 -1.48
N GLU A 70 7.99 12.14 -0.63
CA GLU A 70 7.72 10.76 -1.04
C GLU A 70 6.33 10.61 -1.67
N ALA A 71 5.33 11.32 -1.15
CA ALA A 71 4.00 11.34 -1.76
C ALA A 71 4.03 11.95 -3.17
N ALA A 72 4.75 13.06 -3.36
CA ALA A 72 4.90 13.72 -4.66
C ALA A 72 5.61 12.82 -5.67
N ALA A 73 6.72 12.19 -5.27
CA ALA A 73 7.41 11.21 -6.10
C ALA A 73 6.49 10.05 -6.51
N ALA A 74 5.75 9.48 -5.57
CA ALA A 74 4.81 8.39 -5.87
C ALA A 74 3.66 8.81 -6.80
N PHE A 75 3.15 10.05 -6.68
CA PHE A 75 2.13 10.55 -7.60
C PHE A 75 2.69 10.84 -9.00
N ALA A 76 3.92 11.31 -9.11
CA ALA A 76 4.60 11.52 -10.39
C ALA A 76 4.77 10.19 -11.14
N GLU A 77 5.29 9.15 -10.48
CA GLU A 77 5.44 7.80 -11.06
C GLU A 77 4.11 7.24 -11.59
N LEU A 78 3.00 7.48 -10.87
CA LEU A 78 1.65 7.04 -11.29
C LEU A 78 1.09 7.80 -12.49
N GLY A 79 1.53 9.04 -12.69
CA GLY A 79 1.21 9.90 -13.83
C GLY A 79 2.02 9.49 -15.07
N ASP A 80 3.33 9.34 -14.92
CA ASP A 80 4.23 8.91 -16.00
C ASP A 80 3.82 7.54 -16.58
N GLU A 81 3.40 6.60 -15.73
CA GLU A 81 2.91 5.30 -16.20
C GLU A 81 1.54 5.40 -16.91
N ALA A 82 0.74 6.44 -16.63
CA ALA A 82 -0.49 6.70 -17.38
C ALA A 82 -0.16 7.09 -18.83
N ASP A 83 0.83 7.96 -18.98
CA ASP A 83 1.23 8.54 -20.26
C ASP A 83 1.98 7.52 -21.12
N ALA A 84 2.70 6.57 -20.51
CA ALA A 84 3.39 5.46 -21.19
C ALA A 84 2.46 4.39 -21.80
N ARG A 85 1.13 4.52 -21.70
CA ARG A 85 0.14 3.55 -22.22
C ARG A 85 -0.45 3.92 -23.60
N PHE A 86 0.05 5.00 -24.23
CA PHE A 86 -0.36 5.48 -25.55
C PHE A 86 0.81 5.38 -26.54
#